data_AF-A0A7V0UHB5-F1
#
_entry.id   AF-A0A7V0UHB5-F1
#
_cell.length_a   1.000
_cell.length_b   1.000
_cell.length_c   1.000
_cell.angle_alpha   90.00
_cell.angle_beta   90.00
_cell.angle_gamma   90.00
#
_symmetry.space_group_name_H-M   'P 1'
#
loop_
_entity.id
_entity.type
_entity.pdbx_description
1 polymer ?
#
loop_
_entity_poly.entity_id
_entity_poly.type
_entity_poly.pdbx_seq_one_letter_code
_entity_poly.pdbx_strand_id
1 'polypeptide(L)' 'MKTFLGRGEEPQVHFFRTSDGLEVDFLVDADAGLIPIEVKSSATPRLEMAAAVIAFRKGLRKKTACSWAGALEIES' A
#
# COMPACT_ATOMS: atom_id res chain seq x y z
N MET A 1 -21.23 -4.33 2.92
CA MET A 1 -19.97 -4.86 2.37
C MET A 1 -18.93 -4.84 3.49
N LYS A 2 -18.70 -5.99 4.16
CA LYS A 2 -17.68 -6.16 5.21
C LYS A 2 -16.64 -7.14 4.66
N THR A 3 -15.62 -6.63 3.97
CA THR A 3 -14.66 -7.46 3.22
C THR A 3 -13.44 -7.93 4.03
N PHE A 4 -13.42 -7.73 5.36
CA PHE A 4 -12.31 -8.20 6.23
C PHE A 4 -12.71 -9.37 7.15
N LEU A 5 -13.98 -9.80 7.15
CA LEU A 5 -14.50 -10.73 8.17
C LEU A 5 -14.55 -12.20 7.69
N GLY A 6 -13.51 -12.66 7.00
CA GLY A 6 -13.48 -13.99 6.37
C GLY A 6 -12.71 -15.07 7.13
N ARG A 7 -11.77 -14.71 8.02
CA ARG A 7 -10.86 -15.68 8.68
C ARG A 7 -10.64 -15.48 10.18
N GLY A 8 -11.20 -14.44 10.80
CA GLY A 8 -10.96 -14.14 12.21
C GLY A 8 -9.56 -13.57 12.50
N GLU A 9 -8.79 -13.27 11.48
CA GLU A 9 -7.51 -12.57 11.60
C GLU A 9 -7.74 -11.06 11.61
N GLU A 10 -7.18 -10.38 12.62
CA GLU A 10 -7.27 -8.94 12.74
C GLU A 10 -6.28 -8.29 11.76
N PRO A 11 -6.75 -7.44 10.82
CA PRO A 11 -5.86 -6.79 9.87
C PRO A 11 -4.87 -5.90 10.62
N GLN A 12 -3.57 -6.04 10.33
CA GLN A 12 -2.56 -5.17 10.93
C GLN A 12 -2.62 -3.80 10.28
N VAL A 13 -2.95 -2.77 11.07
CA VAL A 13 -3.10 -1.39 10.62
C VAL A 13 -1.89 -0.57 11.09
N HIS A 14 -1.26 0.14 10.16
CA HIS A 14 -0.06 0.94 10.40
C HIS A 14 -0.23 2.37 9.89
N PHE A 15 0.51 3.31 10.48
CA PHE A 15 0.69 4.66 9.94
C PHE A 15 1.92 4.68 9.03
N PHE A 16 1.81 5.30 7.84
CA PHE A 16 2.88 5.29 6.85
C PHE A 16 3.34 6.69 6.45
N ARG A 17 4.65 6.91 6.48
CA ARG A 17 5.31 8.08 5.91
C ARG A 17 6.71 7.73 5.38
N THR A 18 7.10 8.32 4.26
CA THR A 18 8.48 8.25 3.74
C THR A 18 9.33 9.43 4.21
N SER A 19 10.65 9.30 4.10
CA SER A 19 11.60 10.38 4.42
C SER A 19 11.48 11.60 3.50
N ASP A 20 11.01 11.42 2.26
CA ASP A 20 10.73 12.49 1.28
C ASP A 20 9.32 13.08 1.41
N GLY A 21 8.57 12.71 2.45
CA GLY A 21 7.33 13.39 2.84
C GLY A 21 6.04 12.86 2.21
N LEU A 22 6.04 11.69 1.57
CA LEU A 22 4.81 11.01 1.19
C LEU A 22 4.14 10.42 2.44
N GLU A 23 2.88 10.75 2.68
CA GLU A 23 2.06 10.28 3.80
C GLU A 23 0.80 9.56 3.27
N VAL A 24 0.37 8.51 3.98
CA VAL A 24 -0.92 7.81 3.76
C VAL A 24 -1.53 7.57 5.14
N ASP A 25 -2.82 7.89 5.31
CA ASP A 25 -3.50 7.83 6.61
C ASP A 25 -3.38 6.45 7.27
N PHE A 26 -3.62 5.37 6.51
CA PHE A 26 -3.44 4.00 7.00
C PHE A 26 -2.86 3.09 5.93
N LEU A 27 -2.08 2.11 6.39
CA LEU A 27 -1.63 0.99 5.60
C LEU A 27 -2.11 -0.30 6.26
N VAL A 28 -2.85 -1.10 5.51
CA VAL A 28 -3.35 -2.40 5.98
C VAL A 28 -2.51 -3.50 5.37
N ASP A 29 -1.95 -4.36 6.22
CA ASP A 29 -1.39 -5.63 5.78
C ASP A 29 -2.52 -6.67 5.65
N ALA A 30 -2.58 -7.29 4.48
CA ALA A 30 -3.57 -8.28 4.10
C ALA A 30 -2.91 -9.33 3.21
N ASP A 31 -3.53 -10.51 3.07
CA ASP A 31 -3.01 -11.60 2.23
C ASP A 31 -2.67 -11.16 0.79
N ALA A 32 -3.38 -10.16 0.25
CA ALA A 32 -3.17 -9.62 -1.09
C ALA A 32 -2.01 -8.59 -1.18
N GLY A 33 -1.32 -8.33 -0.06
CA GLY A 33 -0.27 -7.33 0.10
C GLY A 33 -0.74 -6.05 0.76
N LEU A 34 0.13 -5.03 0.76
CA LEU A 34 -0.08 -3.76 1.44
C LEU A 34 -1.14 -2.89 0.73
N ILE A 35 -2.19 -2.53 1.48
CA ILE A 35 -3.32 -1.74 0.99
C ILE A 35 -3.28 -0.33 1.61
N PRO A 36 -2.98 0.73 0.84
CA PRO A 36 -3.05 2.11 1.32
C PRO A 36 -4.51 2.60 1.40
N ILE A 37 -4.87 3.23 2.51
CA ILE A 37 -6.19 3.83 2.76
C ILE A 37 -6.00 5.31 3.07
N GLU A 38 -6.73 6.15 2.35
CA GLU A 38 -6.82 7.60 2.60
C GLU A 38 -8.25 7.94 3.02
N VAL A 39 -8.40 8.71 4.10
CA VAL A 39 -9.68 9.14 4.64
C VAL A 39 -9.84 10.64 4.43
N LYS A 40 -10.93 11.03 3.76
CA LYS A 40 -11.26 12.44 3.52
C LYS A 40 -12.69 12.73 3.92
N SER A 41 -12.90 13.82 4.65
CA SER A 41 -14.22 14.32 5.02
C SER A 41 -14.83 15.16 3.88
N SER A 42 -15.10 14.53 2.73
CA SER A 42 -15.78 15.18 1.61
C SER A 42 -16.79 14.24 0.97
N ALA A 43 -17.97 14.79 0.63
CA ALA A 43 -19.01 14.05 -0.07
C ALA A 43 -18.76 13.93 -1.59
N THR A 44 -17.84 14.73 -2.14
CA THR A 44 -17.51 14.73 -3.58
C THR A 44 -16.07 14.24 -3.77
N PRO A 45 -15.86 12.96 -4.12
CA PRO A 45 -14.51 12.45 -4.37
C PRO A 45 -13.91 13.13 -5.59
N ARG A 46 -12.68 13.61 -5.47
CA ARG A 46 -11.87 14.17 -6.58
C ARG A 46 -10.62 13.33 -6.76
N LEU A 47 -10.14 13.19 -8.01
CA LEU A 47 -8.97 12.37 -8.31
C LEU A 47 -7.71 12.85 -7.57
N GLU A 48 -7.56 14.17 -7.41
CA GLU A 48 -6.47 14.79 -6.64
C GLU A 48 -6.40 14.29 -5.18
N MET A 49 -7.54 13.89 -4.60
CA MET A 49 -7.60 13.37 -3.23
C MET A 49 -6.97 11.98 -3.12
N ALA A 50 -6.85 11.24 -4.24
CA ALA A 50 -6.18 9.95 -4.30
C ALA A 50 -4.69 10.06 -4.63
N ALA A 51 -4.12 11.28 -4.71
CA ALA A 51 -2.73 11.48 -5.13
C ALA A 51 -1.73 10.72 -4.25
N ALA A 52 -1.91 10.74 -2.94
CA ALA A 52 -1.08 10.00 -1.98
C ALA A 52 -1.11 8.48 -2.24
N VAL A 53 -2.31 7.91 -2.37
CA VAL A 53 -2.52 6.49 -2.71
C VAL A 53 -1.87 6.12 -4.04
N ILE A 54 -2.01 6.97 -5.06
CA ILE A 54 -1.41 6.75 -6.39
C ILE A 54 0.12 6.81 -6.30
N ALA A 55 0.67 7.78 -5.58
CA ALA A 55 2.11 7.93 -5.37
C ALA A 55 2.70 6.73 -4.60
N PHE A 56 2.02 6.29 -3.53
CA PHE A 56 2.39 5.10 -2.77
C PHE A 56 2.48 3.85 -3.66
N ARG A 57 1.42 3.58 -4.44
CA ARG A 57 1.37 2.43 -5.36
C ARG A 57 2.48 2.47 -6.41
N LYS A 58 2.79 3.67 -6.93
CA LYS A 58 3.92 3.86 -7.86
C LYS A 58 5.26 3.57 -7.18
N GLY A 59 5.46 4.03 -5.94
CA GLY A 59 6.66 3.76 -5.13
C GLY A 59 6.86 2.28 -4.85
N LEU A 60 5.80 1.56 -4.51
CA LEU A 60 5.85 0.11 -4.27
C LEU A 60 6.30 -0.64 -5.53
N ARG A 61 5.71 -0.34 -6.70
CA ARG A 61 6.10 -0.96 -7.98
C ARG A 61 7.56 -0.70 -8.36
N LYS A 62 8.08 0.50 -8.07
CA LYS A 62 9.50 0.81 -8.30
C LYS A 62 10.42 -0.05 -7.45
N LYS A 63 10.06 -0.31 -6.19
CA LYS A 63 10.83 -1.23 -5.34
C LYS A 63 10.74 -2.67 -5.83
N THR A 64 9.55 -3.15 -6.20
CA THR A 64 9.38 -4.51 -6.74
C THR A 64 10.12 -4.72 -8.07
N ALA A 65 10.20 -3.68 -8.92
CA ALA A 65 10.97 -3.74 -10.17
C ALA A 65 12.50 -3.61 -9.96
N CYS A 66 12.94 -3.11 -8.81
CA CYS A 66 14.35 -2.98 -8.44
C CYS A 66 14.84 -4.12 -7.50
N SER A 67 13.94 -5.03 -7.10
CA SER A 67 14.27 -6.33 -6.52
C SER A 67 14.06 -7.38 -7.62
N TRP A 68 14.95 -8.36 -7.76
CA TRP A 68 14.96 -9.44 -8.78
C TRP A 68 15.76 -9.20 -10.08
N ALA A 69 16.76 -8.30 -10.09
CA ALA A 69 17.80 -8.31 -11.12
C ALA A 69 19.08 -9.09 -10.70
N GLY A 70 19.04 -9.88 -9.63
CA GLY A 70 20.25 -10.51 -9.08
C GLY A 70 20.04 -11.76 -8.23
N ALA A 71 19.07 -12.61 -8.56
CA ALA A 71 18.90 -13.91 -7.89
C ALA A 71 18.48 -15.00 -8.89
N LEU A 72 19.32 -15.21 -9.91
CA LEU A 72 19.32 -16.47 -10.66
C LEU A 72 20.74 -16.76 -11.16
N GLU A 73 21.66 -16.96 -10.22
CA GLU A 73 22.82 -17.82 -10.42
C GLU A 73 22.98 -18.63 -9.13
N ILE A 74 23.33 -19.91 -9.30
CA ILE A 74 23.61 -20.94 -8.27
C ILE A 74 22.30 -21.60 -7.77
N GLU A 75 21.98 -22.88 -8.00
CA GLU A 75 22.80 -24.09 -8.16
C GLU A 75 22.33 -25.03 -9.27
N SER A 76 23.31 -25.75 -9.82
CA SER A 76 23.20 -26.95 -10.66
C SER A 76 22.99 -28.21 -9.82
#